data_AF-A0A7W3N438-F1
#
_entry.id   AF-A0A7W3N438-F1
#
_cell.length_a   1.000
_cell.length_b   1.000
_cell.length_c   1.000
_cell.angle_alpha   90.00
_cell.angle_beta   90.00
_cell.angle_gamma   90.00
#
_symmetry.space_group_name_H-M   'P 1'
#
loop_
_entity.id
_entity.type
_entity.pdbx_description
1 polymer ?
#
loop_
_entity_poly.entity_id
_entity_poly.type
_entity_poly.pdbx_seq_one_letter_code
_entity_poly.pdbx_strand_id
1 'polypeptide(L)'
;MIRFAVVAGVVLGAGLMAPGASAQEVRDVHVKESEGRVAAVGPGFTLKLTRHGITTNVVDEEFGDPATGNEIVRQVIDLAGRTFRPFVCENGTYTIKSGTFERTWRFSLLERRPAPYPERFHAGFPGFVTPFLGEFDATVTDETGETLRVLISDLAYEARTENGGFRGTYPIHGFVVDQKGKIRDRISLFGRFRSGPGGANAAYWIEDRGTCHQTADLGWGEPNTDRVVVTGPLLVLPFNSPVITPRR
;
A
#
# COMPACT_ATOMS: atom_id res chain seq x y z
N MET A 1 -78.97 -21.98 -24.30
CA MET A 1 -79.46 -21.37 -23.04
C MET A 1 -78.29 -21.28 -22.07
N ILE A 2 -78.19 -20.12 -21.42
CA ILE A 2 -77.35 -19.76 -20.26
C ILE A 2 -75.86 -19.47 -20.54
N ARG A 3 -75.60 -18.16 -20.48
CA ARG A 3 -74.31 -17.47 -20.31
C ARG A 3 -73.82 -17.65 -18.87
N PHE A 4 -72.51 -17.73 -18.65
CA PHE A 4 -71.87 -17.10 -17.49
C PHE A 4 -70.48 -16.57 -17.86
N ALA A 5 -70.16 -15.45 -17.23
CA ALA A 5 -69.14 -14.49 -17.60
C ALA A 5 -67.79 -14.72 -16.89
N VAL A 6 -66.76 -14.20 -17.55
CA VAL A 6 -65.43 -13.77 -17.10
C VAL A 6 -65.31 -13.48 -15.59
N VAL A 7 -64.26 -14.02 -14.96
CA VAL A 7 -63.42 -13.26 -14.00
C VAL A 7 -61.95 -13.57 -14.27
N ALA A 8 -61.18 -12.50 -14.37
CA ALA A 8 -59.75 -12.44 -14.64
C ALA A 8 -58.90 -12.96 -13.48
N GLY A 9 -57.70 -13.46 -13.82
CA GLY A 9 -56.68 -13.86 -12.85
C GLY A 9 -55.32 -14.03 -13.51
N VAL A 10 -54.78 -12.94 -14.08
CA VAL A 10 -53.36 -12.89 -14.47
C VAL A 10 -52.55 -12.73 -13.20
N VAL A 11 -51.96 -13.81 -12.70
CA VAL A 11 -50.89 -13.73 -11.70
C VAL A 11 -49.59 -13.51 -12.47
N LEU A 12 -49.26 -12.23 -12.68
CA LEU A 12 -47.92 -11.80 -13.04
C LEU A 12 -47.02 -12.11 -11.83
N GLY A 13 -46.37 -13.26 -11.86
CA GLY A 13 -45.21 -13.55 -11.03
C GLY A 13 -44.09 -12.61 -11.44
N ALA A 14 -44.08 -11.40 -10.90
CA ALA A 14 -42.92 -10.53 -10.90
C ALA A 14 -41.84 -11.20 -10.04
N GLY A 15 -41.07 -12.10 -10.66
CA GLY A 15 -39.79 -12.52 -10.13
C GLY A 15 -38.95 -11.27 -9.97
N LEU A 16 -38.77 -10.84 -8.72
CA LEU A 16 -37.79 -9.85 -8.31
C LEU A 16 -36.44 -10.27 -8.89
N MET A 17 -36.04 -9.66 -10.01
CA MET A 17 -34.65 -9.60 -10.40
C MET A 17 -33.94 -8.94 -9.23
N ALA A 18 -33.17 -9.72 -8.48
CA ALA A 18 -32.24 -9.18 -7.50
C ALA A 18 -31.45 -8.06 -8.19
N PRO A 19 -31.20 -6.92 -7.53
CA PRO A 19 -30.31 -5.93 -8.11
C PRO A 19 -29.00 -6.66 -8.38
N GLY A 20 -28.64 -6.78 -9.65
CA GLY A 20 -27.31 -7.25 -10.03
C GLY A 20 -26.35 -6.36 -9.27
N ALA A 21 -25.59 -6.94 -8.35
CA ALA A 21 -24.46 -6.25 -7.76
C ALA A 21 -23.66 -5.72 -8.93
N SER A 22 -23.70 -4.40 -9.13
CA SER A 22 -22.98 -3.76 -10.22
C SER A 22 -21.52 -4.08 -9.98
N ALA A 23 -20.94 -4.92 -10.84
CA ALA A 23 -19.53 -5.28 -10.76
C ALA A 23 -18.73 -3.98 -10.90
N GLN A 24 -18.21 -3.50 -9.78
CA GLN A 24 -17.38 -2.31 -9.76
C GLN A 24 -16.06 -2.70 -10.42
N GLU A 25 -15.86 -2.27 -11.66
CA GLU A 25 -14.60 -2.40 -12.38
C GLU A 25 -13.48 -1.90 -11.45
N VAL A 26 -12.57 -2.80 -11.06
CA VAL A 26 -11.66 -2.52 -9.95
C VAL A 26 -10.63 -1.49 -10.43
N ARG A 27 -10.81 -0.23 -10.01
CA ARG A 27 -9.94 0.90 -10.34
C ARG A 27 -8.52 0.65 -9.79
N ASP A 28 -7.54 0.52 -10.68
CA ASP A 28 -6.14 0.33 -10.31
C ASP A 28 -5.47 1.65 -9.88
N VAL A 29 -4.32 1.54 -9.21
CA VAL A 29 -3.47 2.70 -8.88
C VAL A 29 -2.67 3.12 -10.10
N HIS A 30 -2.83 4.37 -10.52
CA HIS A 30 -2.03 4.99 -11.56
C HIS A 30 -0.92 5.84 -10.94
N VAL A 31 0.33 5.54 -11.30
CA VAL A 31 1.51 6.27 -10.83
C VAL A 31 2.19 6.97 -11.99
N LYS A 32 2.50 8.25 -11.82
CA LYS A 32 3.32 9.04 -12.73
C LYS A 32 4.51 9.61 -11.98
N GLU A 33 5.71 9.30 -12.46
CA GLU A 33 6.96 9.78 -11.89
C GLU A 33 7.64 10.77 -12.86
N SER A 34 8.29 11.77 -12.30
CA SER A 34 9.26 12.62 -12.97
C SER A 34 10.39 12.95 -12.00
N GLU A 35 11.43 13.64 -12.48
CA GLU A 35 12.51 14.11 -11.62
C GLU A 35 11.94 15.00 -10.50
N GLY A 36 12.07 14.52 -9.26
CA GLY A 36 11.61 15.21 -8.05
C GLY A 36 10.10 15.38 -7.88
N ARG A 37 9.28 14.62 -8.61
CA ARG A 37 7.83 14.60 -8.40
C ARG A 37 7.26 13.21 -8.66
N VAL A 38 6.35 12.80 -7.80
CA VAL A 38 5.53 11.61 -8.00
C VAL A 38 4.06 12.01 -7.80
N ALA A 39 3.20 11.50 -8.66
CA ALA A 39 1.76 11.56 -8.48
C ALA A 39 1.20 10.14 -8.52
N ALA A 40 0.37 9.80 -7.55
CA ALA A 40 -0.38 8.55 -7.52
C ALA A 40 -1.87 8.86 -7.38
N VAL A 41 -2.69 8.20 -8.18
CA VAL A 41 -4.15 8.32 -8.13
C VAL A 41 -4.72 6.92 -8.07
N GLY A 42 -5.65 6.70 -7.15
CA GLY A 42 -6.39 5.45 -7.05
C GLY A 42 -7.79 5.68 -6.51
N PRO A 43 -8.49 4.59 -6.13
CA PRO A 43 -9.86 4.67 -5.63
C PRO A 43 -9.93 5.50 -4.35
N GLY A 44 -10.61 6.65 -4.41
CA GLY A 44 -10.80 7.56 -3.29
C GLY A 44 -9.54 8.18 -2.70
N PHE A 45 -8.41 8.18 -3.41
CA PHE A 45 -7.26 8.96 -2.99
C PHE A 45 -6.49 9.58 -4.16
N THR A 46 -5.88 10.72 -3.87
CA THR A 46 -4.79 11.28 -4.67
C THR A 46 -3.60 11.55 -3.77
N LEU A 47 -2.40 11.35 -4.32
CA LEU A 47 -1.14 11.64 -3.66
C LEU A 47 -0.23 12.40 -4.61
N LYS A 48 0.43 13.42 -4.08
CA LYS A 48 1.50 14.16 -4.73
C LYS A 48 2.68 14.27 -3.80
N LEU A 49 3.80 13.68 -4.19
CA LEU A 49 5.09 13.82 -3.54
C LEU A 49 5.97 14.76 -4.36
N THR A 50 6.62 15.70 -3.68
CA THR A 50 7.63 16.59 -4.25
C THR A 50 8.81 16.70 -3.31
N ARG A 51 9.93 17.26 -3.75
CA ARG A 51 11.06 17.61 -2.88
C ARG A 51 10.73 18.57 -1.72
N HIS A 52 9.55 19.21 -1.73
CA HIS A 52 9.16 20.19 -0.71
C HIS A 52 8.16 19.63 0.31
N GLY A 53 7.48 18.54 -0.03
CA GLY A 53 6.46 17.96 0.84
C GLY A 53 5.61 16.91 0.13
N ILE A 54 4.73 16.31 0.91
CA ILE A 54 3.72 15.34 0.50
C ILE A 54 2.35 16.03 0.62
N THR A 55 1.45 15.73 -0.30
CA THR A 55 0.06 16.15 -0.21
C THR A 55 -0.80 14.97 -0.59
N THR A 56 -1.71 14.60 0.30
CA THR A 56 -2.73 13.61 0.02
C THR A 56 -4.11 14.21 0.12
N ASN A 57 -5.03 13.61 -0.61
CA ASN A 57 -6.45 13.84 -0.44
C ASN A 57 -7.13 12.49 -0.41
N VAL A 58 -7.94 12.24 0.60
CA VAL A 58 -8.69 11.01 0.82
C VAL A 58 -10.17 11.37 0.78
N VAL A 59 -10.94 10.66 -0.04
CA VAL A 59 -12.39 10.77 -0.12
C VAL A 59 -12.96 9.60 0.67
N ASP A 60 -13.57 9.91 1.81
CA ASP A 60 -13.92 8.89 2.80
C ASP A 60 -14.96 7.89 2.27
N GLU A 61 -15.77 8.22 1.28
CA GLU A 61 -16.77 7.34 0.68
C GLU A 61 -16.20 6.44 -0.41
N GLU A 62 -15.00 6.74 -0.92
CA GLU A 62 -14.38 6.03 -2.05
C GLU A 62 -13.08 5.31 -1.67
N PHE A 63 -12.40 5.77 -0.62
CA PHE A 63 -11.10 5.21 -0.24
C PHE A 63 -11.29 3.83 0.34
N GLY A 64 -10.45 2.90 -0.08
CA GLY A 64 -10.53 1.53 0.39
C GLY A 64 -11.61 0.72 -0.29
N ASP A 65 -12.40 0.02 0.51
CA ASP A 65 -13.70 -0.44 0.07
C ASP A 65 -14.77 0.09 1.07
N PRO A 66 -15.78 0.85 0.61
CA PRO A 66 -16.82 1.37 1.49
C PRO A 66 -17.81 0.29 1.93
N ALA A 67 -17.93 -0.82 1.22
CA ALA A 67 -18.99 -1.82 1.41
C ALA A 67 -18.84 -2.65 2.70
N THR A 68 -17.66 -2.71 3.33
CA THR A 68 -17.51 -3.34 4.66
C THR A 68 -18.09 -2.49 5.78
N GLY A 69 -18.36 -1.20 5.56
CA GLY A 69 -18.79 -0.29 6.62
C GLY A 69 -17.71 0.02 7.67
N ASN A 70 -16.44 -0.33 7.43
CA ASN A 70 -15.35 0.08 8.33
C ASN A 70 -15.04 1.57 8.17
N GLU A 71 -14.78 2.24 9.29
CA GLU A 71 -14.38 3.64 9.31
C GLU A 71 -12.93 3.83 8.86
N ILE A 72 -12.66 4.97 8.23
CA ILE A 72 -11.30 5.46 8.09
C ILE A 72 -10.86 5.97 9.44
N VAL A 73 -9.75 5.43 9.94
CA VAL A 73 -9.12 5.98 11.13
C VAL A 73 -7.74 6.52 10.72
N ARG A 74 -7.41 7.68 11.28
CA ARG A 74 -6.21 8.45 10.98
C ARG A 74 -5.32 8.41 12.20
N GLN A 75 -4.05 8.10 12.00
CA GLN A 75 -3.07 7.98 13.07
C GLN A 75 -1.81 8.77 12.72
N VAL A 76 -1.30 9.47 13.72
CA VAL A 76 0.03 10.07 13.65
C VAL A 76 0.94 9.32 14.60
N ILE A 77 2.11 8.91 14.11
CA ILE A 77 3.13 8.22 14.88
C ILE A 77 4.35 9.14 14.98
N ASP A 78 4.68 9.54 16.20
CA ASP A 78 5.95 10.22 16.48
C ASP A 78 7.10 9.22 16.42
N LEU A 79 8.14 9.60 15.69
CA LEU A 79 9.35 8.81 15.50
C LEU A 79 10.50 9.23 16.40
N ALA A 80 10.36 10.31 17.16
CA ALA A 80 11.38 10.74 18.11
C ALA A 80 11.71 9.64 19.13
N GLY A 81 13.01 9.44 19.40
CA GLY A 81 13.50 8.47 20.39
C GLY A 81 13.35 7.00 19.99
N ARG A 82 12.81 6.70 18.80
CA ARG A 82 12.77 5.33 18.28
C ARG A 82 14.12 4.93 17.70
N THR A 83 14.48 3.66 17.87
CA THR A 83 15.67 3.10 17.24
C THR A 83 15.34 2.65 15.81
N PHE A 84 16.07 3.17 14.83
CA PHE A 84 15.91 2.80 13.42
C PHE A 84 17.17 2.15 12.88
N ARG A 85 16.98 1.19 11.98
CA ARG A 85 18.08 0.63 11.19
C ARG A 85 18.48 1.65 10.10
N PRO A 86 19.78 1.79 9.80
CA PRO A 86 20.21 2.57 8.65
C PRO A 86 19.66 1.97 7.35
N PHE A 87 19.44 2.80 6.33
CA PHE A 87 19.07 2.41 4.98
C PHE A 87 20.10 2.94 3.97
N VAL A 88 20.49 2.09 3.03
CA VAL A 88 21.62 2.33 2.12
C VAL A 88 21.13 2.84 0.78
N CYS A 89 21.79 3.87 0.25
CA CYS A 89 21.54 4.44 -1.06
C CYS A 89 22.85 4.68 -1.82
N GLU A 90 22.73 5.03 -3.10
CA GLU A 90 23.87 5.32 -3.99
C GLU A 90 24.78 6.43 -3.45
N ASN A 91 24.22 7.47 -2.81
CA ASN A 91 24.99 8.63 -2.33
C ASN A 91 25.12 8.69 -0.80
N GLY A 92 24.81 7.63 -0.07
CA GLY A 92 25.03 7.57 1.37
C GLY A 92 24.21 6.51 2.09
N THR A 93 24.51 6.34 3.38
CA THR A 93 23.73 5.52 4.30
C THR A 93 23.07 6.42 5.33
N TYR A 94 21.74 6.33 5.42
CA TYR A 94 20.94 7.26 6.19
C TYR A 94 20.28 6.58 7.38
N THR A 95 20.19 7.28 8.51
CA THR A 95 19.44 6.86 9.70
C THR A 95 18.41 7.91 10.05
N ILE A 96 17.15 7.51 10.33
CA ILE A 96 16.15 8.48 10.82
C ILE A 96 16.58 9.05 12.16
N LYS A 97 16.49 10.37 12.27
CA LYS A 97 16.71 11.11 13.51
C LYS A 97 15.40 11.45 14.21
N SER A 98 14.43 11.98 13.48
CA SER A 98 13.10 12.36 14.00
C SER A 98 12.12 12.58 12.85
N GLY A 99 10.82 12.63 13.15
CA GLY A 99 9.79 12.92 12.16
C GLY A 99 8.42 12.41 12.59
N THR A 100 7.45 12.55 11.70
CA THR A 100 6.10 12.03 11.89
C THR A 100 5.75 11.08 10.75
N PHE A 101 5.08 9.99 11.09
CA PHE A 101 4.43 9.12 10.13
C PHE A 101 2.92 9.25 10.27
N GLU A 102 2.29 9.83 9.26
CA GLU A 102 0.84 9.97 9.18
C GLU A 102 0.28 8.79 8.39
N ARG A 103 -0.73 8.12 8.95
CA ARG A 103 -1.31 6.90 8.38
C ARG A 103 -2.82 7.00 8.33
N THR A 104 -3.37 6.59 7.19
CA THR A 104 -4.81 6.44 6.94
C THR A 104 -5.09 5.04 6.43
N TRP A 105 -6.20 4.40 6.84
CA TRP A 105 -6.55 3.05 6.41
C TRP A 105 -8.03 2.87 6.07
N ARG A 106 -8.32 1.95 5.14
CA ARG A 106 -9.65 1.32 5.00
C ARG A 106 -9.64 0.05 4.14
N PHE A 107 -9.70 -1.15 4.71
CA PHE A 107 -10.76 -2.16 4.46
C PHE A 107 -10.60 -3.34 5.46
N SER A 108 -11.47 -3.32 6.47
CA SER A 108 -11.54 -4.24 7.62
C SER A 108 -10.34 -4.24 8.57
N LEU A 109 -10.49 -3.53 9.70
CA LEU A 109 -9.57 -3.58 10.86
C LEU A 109 -9.23 -5.01 11.32
N LEU A 110 -10.03 -6.00 10.93
CA LEU A 110 -9.97 -7.37 11.39
C LEU A 110 -9.57 -8.38 10.30
N GLU A 111 -9.53 -8.01 9.01
CA GLU A 111 -9.12 -8.96 7.97
C GLU A 111 -7.60 -9.08 7.90
N ARG A 112 -7.12 -10.27 8.25
CA ARG A 112 -5.73 -10.66 8.07
C ARG A 112 -5.42 -10.76 6.58
N ARG A 113 -4.24 -10.30 6.18
CA ARG A 113 -3.72 -10.58 4.82
C ARG A 113 -3.72 -12.10 4.58
N PRO A 114 -4.23 -12.57 3.43
CA PRO A 114 -4.23 -13.99 3.10
C PRO A 114 -2.80 -14.51 2.89
N ALA A 115 -2.63 -15.83 2.77
CA ALA A 115 -1.34 -16.41 2.41
C ALA A 115 -0.73 -15.71 1.17
N PRO A 116 0.60 -15.50 1.10
CA PRO A 116 1.65 -16.11 1.92
C PRO A 116 2.08 -15.30 3.16
N TYR A 117 1.30 -14.29 3.59
CA TYR A 117 1.67 -13.49 4.76
C TYR A 117 1.67 -14.35 6.04
N PRO A 118 2.82 -14.52 6.73
CA PRO A 118 2.92 -15.41 7.87
C PRO A 118 2.24 -14.85 9.12
N GLU A 119 1.93 -15.72 10.07
CA GLU A 119 1.35 -15.33 11.38
C GLU A 119 2.21 -14.30 12.11
N ARG A 120 3.54 -14.45 12.05
CA ARG A 120 4.49 -13.48 12.64
C ARG A 120 4.44 -12.09 11.99
N PHE A 121 4.07 -11.98 10.72
CA PHE A 121 3.85 -10.66 10.10
C PHE A 121 2.67 -9.95 10.77
N HIS A 122 1.55 -10.65 10.93
CA HIS A 122 0.37 -10.08 11.58
C HIS A 122 0.65 -9.70 13.04
N ALA A 123 1.48 -10.46 13.74
CA ALA A 123 1.88 -10.18 15.12
C ALA A 123 2.89 -9.02 15.24
N GLY A 124 3.85 -8.93 14.31
CA GLY A 124 4.89 -7.89 14.31
C GLY A 124 4.40 -6.54 13.80
N PHE A 125 3.34 -6.53 13.00
CA PHE A 125 2.75 -5.34 12.40
C PHE A 125 1.25 -5.22 12.74
N PRO A 126 0.89 -5.16 14.04
CA PRO A 126 -0.51 -5.09 14.43
C PRO A 126 -1.15 -3.81 13.86
N GLY A 127 -2.23 -3.99 13.10
CA GLY A 127 -2.94 -2.88 12.46
C GLY A 127 -2.37 -2.44 11.10
N PHE A 128 -1.39 -3.12 10.50
CA PHE A 128 -1.07 -2.98 9.06
C PHE A 128 -2.13 -3.69 8.20
N VAL A 129 -3.30 -3.08 8.18
CA VAL A 129 -4.51 -3.50 7.47
C VAL A 129 -4.53 -2.90 6.06
N THR A 130 -5.25 -3.54 5.16
CA THR A 130 -5.24 -3.26 3.73
C THR A 130 -6.54 -2.60 3.29
N PRO A 131 -6.54 -1.61 2.39
CA PRO A 131 -5.46 -0.71 1.99
C PRO A 131 -5.08 0.36 3.01
N PHE A 132 -3.88 0.91 2.83
CA PHE A 132 -3.33 2.00 3.64
C PHE A 132 -2.65 3.07 2.78
N LEU A 133 -2.67 4.30 3.27
CA LEU A 133 -1.90 5.43 2.76
C LEU A 133 -1.09 6.03 3.90
N GLY A 134 0.23 6.00 3.76
CA GLY A 134 1.21 6.49 4.72
C GLY A 134 2.03 7.64 4.14
N GLU A 135 2.24 8.67 4.95
CA GLU A 135 3.08 9.81 4.65
C GLU A 135 4.15 9.91 5.72
N PHE A 136 5.40 9.98 5.28
CA PHE A 136 6.51 10.03 6.18
C PHE A 136 7.35 11.29 5.93
N ASP A 137 7.36 12.21 6.89
CA ASP A 137 8.15 13.44 6.88
C ASP A 137 9.13 13.42 8.05
N ALA A 138 10.42 13.35 7.73
CA ALA A 138 11.46 13.15 8.72
C ALA A 138 12.75 13.91 8.40
N THR A 139 13.62 13.89 9.39
CA THR A 139 15.05 14.15 9.21
C THR A 139 15.84 12.87 9.34
N VAL A 140 16.88 12.76 8.53
CA VAL A 140 17.86 11.68 8.57
C VAL A 140 19.26 12.24 8.73
N THR A 141 20.17 11.43 9.26
CA THR A 141 21.61 11.71 9.26
C THR A 141 22.33 10.76 8.33
N ASP A 142 23.26 11.28 7.54
CA ASP A 142 24.18 10.45 6.76
C ASP A 142 25.41 10.03 7.58
N GLU A 143 26.32 9.27 6.96
CA GLU A 143 27.57 8.81 7.58
C GLU A 143 28.55 9.95 7.97
N THR A 144 28.39 11.14 7.39
CA THR A 144 29.21 12.33 7.71
C THR A 144 28.62 13.16 8.85
N GLY A 145 27.39 12.84 9.27
CA GLY A 145 26.63 13.57 10.27
C GLY A 145 25.79 14.72 9.70
N GLU A 146 25.71 14.88 8.38
CA GLU A 146 24.83 15.87 7.76
C GLU A 146 23.37 15.51 8.05
N THR A 147 22.60 16.48 8.55
CA THR A 147 21.15 16.30 8.73
C THR A 147 20.42 16.73 7.46
N LEU A 148 19.68 15.80 6.87
CA LEU A 148 18.91 15.95 5.63
C LEU A 148 17.41 15.74 5.93
N ARG A 149 16.53 16.19 5.03
CA ARG A 149 15.09 15.87 5.10
C ARG A 149 14.81 14.65 4.24
N VAL A 150 13.91 13.78 4.71
CA VAL A 150 13.38 12.65 3.93
C VAL A 150 11.86 12.76 3.87
N LEU A 151 11.31 12.57 2.68
CA LEU A 151 9.87 12.55 2.41
C LEU A 151 9.54 11.24 1.71
N ILE A 152 8.67 10.40 2.27
CA ILE A 152 8.28 9.12 1.69
C ILE A 152 6.75 8.99 1.67
N SER A 153 6.21 8.64 0.51
CA SER A 153 4.85 8.11 0.36
C SER A 153 4.88 6.59 0.40
N ASP A 154 4.10 6.00 1.30
CA ASP A 154 3.93 4.56 1.44
C ASP A 154 2.47 4.19 1.12
N LEU A 155 2.23 3.51 0.01
CA LEU A 155 0.89 3.07 -0.38
C LEU A 155 0.86 1.55 -0.47
N ALA A 156 -0.10 0.93 0.19
CA ALA A 156 -0.56 -0.40 -0.20
C ALA A 156 -2.03 -0.37 -0.58
N TYR A 157 -2.28 -0.70 -1.85
CA TYR A 157 -3.61 -0.93 -2.36
C TYR A 157 -3.82 -2.42 -2.56
N GLU A 158 -4.77 -3.02 -1.85
CA GLU A 158 -5.03 -4.46 -1.91
C GLU A 158 -6.52 -4.73 -2.04
N ALA A 159 -6.89 -5.78 -2.77
CA ALA A 159 -8.27 -6.12 -3.09
C ALA A 159 -8.47 -7.63 -3.25
N ARG A 160 -9.69 -8.09 -2.97
CA ARG A 160 -10.15 -9.44 -3.35
C ARG A 160 -10.38 -9.48 -4.86
N THR A 161 -10.04 -10.60 -5.50
CA THR A 161 -10.37 -10.83 -6.91
C THR A 161 -11.69 -11.59 -7.01
N GLU A 162 -12.40 -11.45 -8.13
CA GLU A 162 -13.74 -12.05 -8.35
C GLU A 162 -13.77 -13.57 -8.16
N ASN A 163 -12.66 -14.24 -8.47
CA ASN A 163 -12.51 -15.68 -8.30
C ASN A 163 -12.18 -16.11 -6.86
N GLY A 164 -12.26 -15.21 -5.87
CA GLY A 164 -11.94 -15.49 -4.46
C GLY A 164 -10.46 -15.39 -4.09
N GLY A 165 -9.63 -14.88 -5.00
CA GLY A 165 -8.20 -14.64 -4.77
C GLY A 165 -7.90 -13.27 -4.17
N PHE A 166 -6.63 -12.88 -4.26
CA PHE A 166 -6.12 -11.64 -3.65
C PHE A 166 -5.11 -10.97 -4.57
N ARG A 167 -5.17 -9.64 -4.64
CA ARG A 167 -4.20 -8.81 -5.39
C ARG A 167 -3.73 -7.63 -4.55
N GLY A 168 -2.49 -7.22 -4.75
CA GLY A 168 -1.88 -6.08 -4.08
C GLY A 168 -0.96 -5.28 -5.00
N THR A 169 -0.99 -3.96 -4.88
CA THR A 169 -0.12 -3.00 -5.56
C THR A 169 0.48 -2.06 -4.52
N TYR A 170 1.81 -1.97 -4.51
CA TYR A 170 2.59 -1.32 -3.44
C TYR A 170 3.57 -0.28 -4.01
N PRO A 171 3.10 0.89 -4.47
CA PRO A 171 3.97 1.94 -4.98
C PRO A 171 4.49 2.82 -3.84
N ILE A 172 5.81 2.83 -3.67
CA ILE A 172 6.47 3.50 -2.57
C ILE A 172 7.56 4.38 -3.13
N HIS A 173 7.52 5.66 -2.76
CA HIS A 173 8.36 6.67 -3.36
C HIS A 173 8.86 7.62 -2.30
N GLY A 174 10.07 8.12 -2.46
CA GLY A 174 10.62 9.09 -1.54
C GLY A 174 11.81 9.86 -2.07
N PHE A 175 12.08 10.98 -1.42
CA PHE A 175 13.22 11.85 -1.72
C PHE A 175 14.00 12.14 -0.46
N VAL A 176 15.32 11.94 -0.52
CA VAL A 176 16.28 12.51 0.43
C VAL A 176 16.73 13.85 -0.12
N VAL A 177 16.51 14.93 0.62
CA VAL A 177 16.67 16.31 0.16
C VAL A 177 17.62 17.05 1.09
N ASP A 178 18.61 17.72 0.49
CA ASP A 178 19.55 18.54 1.24
C ASP A 178 18.99 19.93 1.58
N GLN A 179 19.77 20.70 2.35
CA GLN A 179 19.38 22.04 2.79
C GLN A 179 19.14 23.04 1.64
N LYS A 180 19.68 22.76 0.44
CA LYS A 180 19.49 23.58 -0.76
C LYS A 180 18.28 23.14 -1.58
N GLY A 181 17.55 22.13 -1.13
CA GLY A 181 16.42 21.56 -1.86
C GLY A 181 16.83 20.66 -3.03
N LYS A 182 18.09 20.19 -3.07
CA LYS A 182 18.54 19.23 -4.08
C LYS A 182 18.22 17.81 -3.60
N ILE A 183 17.65 17.01 -4.48
CA ILE A 183 17.47 15.58 -4.22
C ILE A 183 18.83 14.89 -4.30
N ARG A 184 19.22 14.25 -3.21
CA ARG A 184 20.45 13.45 -3.10
C ARG A 184 20.20 12.01 -3.51
N ASP A 185 19.15 11.43 -2.97
CA ASP A 185 18.76 10.05 -3.25
C ASP A 185 17.24 9.92 -3.42
N ARG A 186 16.86 8.85 -4.12
CA ARG A 186 15.47 8.51 -4.43
C ARG A 186 15.14 7.13 -3.90
N ILE A 187 13.99 7.02 -3.27
CA ILE A 187 13.32 5.75 -3.00
C ILE A 187 12.25 5.60 -4.09
N SER A 188 12.25 4.49 -4.83
CA SER A 188 11.16 4.13 -5.77
C SER A 188 11.07 2.62 -5.85
N LEU A 189 10.03 2.07 -5.25
CA LEU A 189 9.73 0.65 -5.23
C LEU A 189 8.30 0.45 -5.73
N PHE A 190 8.12 -0.54 -6.61
CA PHE A 190 6.80 -0.97 -7.05
C PHE A 190 6.65 -2.47 -6.78
N GLY A 191 5.90 -2.81 -5.74
CA GLY A 191 5.53 -4.20 -5.45
C GLY A 191 4.24 -4.58 -6.18
N ARG A 192 4.19 -5.79 -6.73
CA ARG A 192 2.93 -6.41 -7.18
C ARG A 192 2.77 -7.79 -6.60
N PHE A 193 1.56 -8.11 -6.19
CA PHE A 193 1.18 -9.42 -5.67
C PHE A 193 -0.14 -9.87 -6.30
N ARG A 194 -0.24 -11.16 -6.62
CA ARG A 194 -1.50 -11.83 -6.95
C ARG A 194 -1.51 -13.26 -6.46
N SER A 195 -2.67 -13.76 -6.08
CA SER A 195 -2.91 -15.17 -5.77
C SER A 195 -4.36 -15.55 -6.07
N GLY A 196 -4.61 -16.84 -6.28
CA GLY A 196 -5.95 -17.43 -6.32
C GLY A 196 -6.52 -17.66 -4.91
N PRO A 197 -7.68 -18.34 -4.83
CA PRO A 197 -8.32 -18.68 -3.55
C PRO A 197 -7.37 -19.32 -2.56
N GLY A 198 -7.41 -18.84 -1.31
CA GLY A 198 -6.55 -19.34 -0.23
C GLY A 198 -5.05 -19.14 -0.45
N GLY A 199 -4.63 -18.25 -1.36
CA GLY A 199 -3.22 -18.01 -1.67
C GLY A 199 -2.62 -18.92 -2.74
N ALA A 200 -3.44 -19.74 -3.43
CA ALA A 200 -2.96 -20.64 -4.47
C ALA A 200 -2.27 -19.91 -5.63
N ASN A 201 -1.20 -20.48 -6.18
CA ASN A 201 -0.46 -19.94 -7.33
C ASN A 201 0.00 -18.48 -7.14
N ALA A 202 0.44 -18.14 -5.93
CA ALA A 202 0.92 -16.81 -5.60
C ALA A 202 2.08 -16.41 -6.52
N ALA A 203 1.96 -15.22 -7.12
CA ALA A 203 3.00 -14.61 -7.94
C ALA A 203 3.24 -13.18 -7.43
N TYR A 204 4.50 -12.83 -7.25
CA TYR A 204 4.90 -11.54 -6.72
C TYR A 204 6.27 -11.14 -7.24
N TRP A 205 6.48 -9.84 -7.35
CA TRP A 205 7.78 -9.26 -7.65
C TRP A 205 7.86 -7.84 -7.11
N ILE A 206 9.09 -7.38 -7.00
CA ILE A 206 9.43 -6.02 -6.64
C ILE A 206 10.19 -5.42 -7.81
N GLU A 207 9.77 -4.25 -8.26
CA GLU A 207 10.55 -3.42 -9.16
C GLU A 207 11.18 -2.28 -8.35
N ASP A 208 12.50 -2.30 -8.23
CA ASP A 208 13.26 -1.26 -7.55
C ASP A 208 13.89 -0.33 -8.58
N ARG A 209 13.42 0.91 -8.58
CA ARG A 209 13.88 2.00 -9.45
C ARG A 209 14.59 3.08 -8.65
N GLY A 210 14.75 2.91 -7.35
CA GLY A 210 15.40 3.88 -6.48
C GLY A 210 16.90 3.99 -6.74
N THR A 211 17.54 4.87 -5.97
CA THR A 211 18.96 4.79 -5.64
C THR A 211 19.15 4.12 -4.27
N CYS A 212 18.08 4.01 -3.48
CA CYS A 212 18.07 3.37 -2.17
C CYS A 212 17.67 1.90 -2.27
N HIS A 213 18.52 1.00 -1.79
CA HIS A 213 18.35 -0.44 -1.84
C HIS A 213 18.59 -1.03 -0.45
N GLN A 214 17.63 -1.79 0.08
CA GLN A 214 17.81 -2.48 1.35
C GLN A 214 17.10 -3.84 1.36
N THR A 215 17.83 -4.83 1.89
CA THR A 215 17.32 -6.15 2.25
C THR A 215 17.65 -6.39 3.71
N ALA A 216 16.73 -6.95 4.47
CA ALA A 216 16.94 -7.29 5.87
C ALA A 216 16.36 -8.66 6.19
N ASP A 217 17.01 -9.37 7.09
CA ASP A 217 16.39 -10.50 7.79
C ASP A 217 15.45 -9.93 8.87
N LEU A 218 14.20 -10.39 8.91
CA LEU A 218 13.25 -10.02 9.96
C LEU A 218 13.41 -10.86 11.23
N GLY A 219 14.24 -11.91 11.21
CA GLY A 219 14.55 -12.74 12.36
C GLY A 219 13.39 -13.61 12.83
N TRP A 220 12.48 -13.96 11.92
CA TRP A 220 11.28 -14.73 12.26
C TRP A 220 11.51 -16.24 12.31
N GLY A 221 12.62 -16.73 11.75
CA GLY A 221 12.95 -18.15 11.71
C GLY A 221 11.98 -18.97 10.86
N GLU A 222 11.19 -18.32 10.01
CA GLU A 222 10.22 -18.96 9.12
C GLU A 222 10.80 -19.07 7.69
N PRO A 223 10.45 -20.12 6.93
CA PRO A 223 10.94 -20.28 5.56
C PRO A 223 10.64 -19.04 4.70
N ASN A 224 11.64 -18.59 3.92
CA ASN A 224 11.55 -17.43 3.01
C ASN A 224 11.40 -16.06 3.70
N THR A 225 11.66 -15.96 5.01
CA THR A 225 11.66 -14.68 5.76
C THR A 225 13.07 -14.16 6.09
N ASP A 226 14.09 -14.92 5.73
CA ASP A 226 15.52 -14.66 5.98
C ASP A 226 16.14 -13.63 5.02
N ARG A 227 15.43 -13.25 3.96
CA ARG A 227 15.85 -12.27 2.94
C ARG A 227 14.70 -11.36 2.51
N VAL A 228 14.03 -10.78 3.50
CA VAL A 228 12.92 -9.87 3.26
C VAL A 228 13.47 -8.57 2.67
N VAL A 229 12.79 -8.09 1.64
CA VAL A 229 13.07 -6.76 1.09
C VAL A 229 12.38 -5.74 1.99
N VAL A 230 13.18 -4.84 2.54
CA VAL A 230 12.76 -3.76 3.44
C VAL A 230 13.28 -2.49 2.81
N THR A 231 12.40 -1.62 2.31
CA THR A 231 12.86 -0.38 1.65
C THR A 231 12.55 0.81 2.53
N GLY A 232 13.62 1.43 3.02
CA GLY A 232 13.51 2.47 4.03
C GLY A 232 13.15 1.90 5.41
N PRO A 233 12.71 2.77 6.33
CA PRO A 233 12.66 2.41 7.74
C PRO A 233 11.42 1.64 8.21
N LEU A 234 10.38 1.53 7.37
CA LEU A 234 9.07 1.00 7.79
C LEU A 234 8.45 -0.01 6.82
N LEU A 235 8.86 -0.06 5.54
CA LEU A 235 8.26 -0.97 4.58
C LEU A 235 8.78 -2.39 4.74
N VAL A 236 7.87 -3.36 4.84
CA VAL A 236 8.23 -4.78 4.92
C VAL A 236 7.36 -5.60 3.96
N LEU A 237 7.96 -6.20 2.94
CA LEU A 237 7.36 -7.31 2.21
C LEU A 237 7.87 -8.62 2.81
N PRO A 238 7.06 -9.35 3.61
CA PRO A 238 7.53 -10.40 4.53
C PRO A 238 7.97 -11.70 3.88
N PHE A 239 8.19 -11.71 2.57
CA PHE A 239 8.60 -12.88 1.81
C PHE A 239 9.71 -12.50 0.84
N ASN A 240 10.68 -13.39 0.71
CA ASN A 240 11.76 -13.29 -0.27
C ASN A 240 11.15 -13.13 -1.67
N SER A 241 11.30 -11.92 -2.23
CA SER A 241 10.71 -11.53 -3.50
C SER A 241 11.80 -11.31 -4.54
N PRO A 242 11.61 -11.75 -5.80
CA PRO A 242 12.52 -11.35 -6.85
C PRO A 242 12.51 -9.82 -6.98
N VAL A 243 13.68 -9.22 -6.86
CA VAL A 243 13.89 -7.78 -7.07
C VAL A 243 14.40 -7.58 -8.49
N ILE A 244 13.67 -6.76 -9.24
CA ILE A 244 14.01 -6.36 -10.60
C ILE A 244 14.43 -4.90 -10.55
N THR A 245 15.65 -4.61 -10.99
CA THR A 245 16.12 -3.24 -11.19
C THR A 245 16.14 -2.95 -12.68
N PRO A 246 15.19 -2.14 -13.21
CA PRO A 246 15.21 -1.77 -14.63
C PRO A 246 16.53 -1.11 -14.98
N ARG A 247 17.16 -1.56 -16.07
CA ARG A 247 18.36 -0.88 -16.59
C ARG A 247 17.96 0.53 -17.04
N ARG A 248 18.65 1.54 -16.50
CA ARG A 248 18.49 2.94 -16.90
C ARG A 248 18.94 3.15 -18.34
#